data_AF-A0A962PJP6-F1
#
_entry.id   AF-A0A962PJP6-F1
#
_cell.length_a   1.000
_cell.length_b   1.000
_cell.length_c   1.000
_cell.angle_alpha   90.00
_cell.angle_beta   90.00
_cell.angle_gamma   90.00
#
_symmetry.space_group_name_H-M   'P 1'
#
loop_
_entity.id
_entity.type
_entity.pdbx_description
1 polymer ?
#
loop_
_entity_poly.entity_id
_entity_poly.type
_entity_poly.pdbx_seq_one_letter_code
_entity_poly.pdbx_strand_id
1 'polypeptide(L)'
;MLREHSLSRRFFLALFFAGLIVSGLVSGSSLLFAQEQSKESVVEIKARPVDAKTLVSGPYKISLWGVDSVSTGNAIFELGARSVLEEKIDQKPIECTIKSRNQNDIVAQCVNSEEQDLSLFMLQQGYVVVNREVVYGSIYENPYIEAEKNSQKQRRGLWSLNNQQESGGGFEGGQRLIIGGVIFIAIVLAALAGITLFIMRGFRNVVEVQNQSMDLASKERLLREKEKFVVASMIDAEVRTNKTKIEAYLLMYDELLKDLKDKTREPKYRKSGDIIQKQPALSRAVFDGNTSKLDLLGQHTASDIIHYYARIKTVPDYVELEPDAPLAEAIGIVEGAVDAARKIDVISDKLLDKFAAMLLVQGN
;
A
#
# COMPACT_ATOMS: atom_id res chain seq x y z
N MET A 1 64.49 -2.21 -29.50
CA MET A 1 64.21 -1.32 -28.35
C MET A 1 62.81 -1.66 -27.85
N LEU A 2 62.74 -2.61 -26.92
CA LEU A 2 61.52 -3.18 -26.34
C LEU A 2 61.84 -3.40 -24.86
N ARG A 3 61.39 -2.52 -23.99
CA ARG A 3 61.16 -2.77 -22.56
C ARG A 3 60.62 -1.51 -21.90
N GLU A 4 59.86 -1.74 -20.83
CA GLU A 4 59.25 -0.74 -19.94
C GLU A 4 57.91 -0.20 -20.40
N HIS A 5 56.83 -0.95 -20.12
CA HIS A 5 55.56 -0.39 -19.60
C HIS A 5 54.63 -1.52 -19.10
N SER A 6 55.18 -2.60 -18.49
CA SER A 6 54.38 -3.73 -17.98
C SER A 6 54.20 -3.75 -16.45
N LEU A 7 54.59 -2.70 -15.72
CA LEU A 7 54.56 -2.70 -14.25
C LEU A 7 53.30 -2.04 -13.64
N SER A 8 52.56 -1.21 -14.39
CA SER A 8 51.43 -0.45 -13.83
C SER A 8 50.10 -1.22 -13.78
N ARG A 9 49.91 -2.25 -14.63
CA ARG A 9 48.65 -3.01 -14.69
C ARG A 9 48.52 -4.12 -13.65
N ARG A 10 49.61 -4.54 -12.99
CA ARG A 10 49.58 -5.61 -11.98
C ARG A 10 49.25 -5.12 -10.57
N PHE A 11 49.39 -3.83 -10.29
CA PHE A 11 49.01 -3.26 -8.98
C PHE A 11 47.50 -2.98 -8.85
N PHE A 12 46.79 -2.76 -9.96
CA PHE A 12 45.35 -2.46 -9.93
C PHE A 12 44.45 -3.70 -9.81
N LEU A 13 44.96 -4.88 -10.15
CA LEU A 13 44.19 -6.14 -10.08
C LEU A 13 44.29 -6.85 -8.73
N ALA A 14 45.30 -6.54 -7.91
CA ALA A 14 45.47 -7.13 -6.58
C ALA A 14 44.55 -6.51 -5.51
N LEU A 15 44.08 -5.27 -5.72
CA LEU A 15 43.15 -4.58 -4.80
C LEU A 15 41.67 -4.92 -5.05
N PHE A 16 41.33 -5.53 -6.18
CA PHE A 16 39.95 -5.94 -6.49
C PHE A 16 39.61 -7.36 -6.00
N PHE A 17 40.60 -8.21 -5.72
CA PHE A 17 40.38 -9.59 -5.27
C PHE A 17 40.43 -9.80 -3.76
N ALA A 18 40.89 -8.81 -2.98
CA ALA A 18 40.89 -8.89 -1.51
C ALA A 18 39.56 -8.45 -0.86
N GLY A 19 38.62 -7.86 -1.62
CA GLY A 19 37.32 -7.42 -1.13
C GLY A 19 36.17 -8.42 -1.26
N LEU A 20 36.41 -9.61 -1.82
CA LEU A 20 35.36 -10.55 -2.26
C LEU A 20 35.29 -11.86 -1.47
N ILE A 21 35.97 -11.97 -0.31
CA ILE A 21 36.04 -13.21 0.50
C ILE A 21 35.52 -13.01 1.95
N VAL A 22 34.74 -11.95 2.25
CA VAL A 22 34.15 -11.75 3.60
C VAL A 22 32.64 -11.47 3.55
N SER A 23 31.89 -12.22 2.74
CA SER A 23 30.41 -12.15 2.76
C SER A 23 29.75 -13.51 2.53
N GLY A 24 30.35 -14.57 3.09
CA GLY A 24 29.69 -15.85 3.28
C GLY A 24 29.48 -16.09 4.77
N LEU A 25 28.26 -16.48 5.14
CA LEU A 25 27.80 -16.91 6.47
C LEU A 25 27.26 -15.81 7.41
N VAL A 26 26.06 -15.32 7.11
CA VAL A 26 25.06 -15.07 8.15
C VAL A 26 23.75 -15.73 7.73
N SER A 27 23.68 -17.05 7.95
CA SER A 27 22.42 -17.78 8.02
C SER A 27 21.89 -17.60 9.44
N GLY A 28 21.10 -16.56 9.66
CA GLY A 28 20.52 -16.22 10.96
C GLY A 28 18.99 -16.23 10.89
N SER A 29 18.42 -17.35 11.34
CA SER A 29 17.11 -17.52 11.99
C SER A 29 16.07 -16.40 11.80
N SER A 30 15.11 -16.65 10.92
CA SER A 30 13.82 -15.95 10.90
C SER A 30 13.03 -16.28 12.16
N LEU A 31 13.17 -15.43 13.19
CA LEU A 31 12.19 -15.33 14.26
C LEU A 31 10.92 -14.69 13.68
N LEU A 32 9.93 -15.54 13.41
CA LEU A 32 8.54 -15.14 13.20
C LEU A 32 8.04 -14.49 14.49
N PHE A 33 8.13 -13.17 14.59
CA PHE A 33 7.33 -12.42 15.54
C PHE A 33 5.89 -12.48 15.07
N ALA A 34 5.07 -13.25 15.80
CA ALA A 34 3.64 -13.18 15.74
C ALA A 34 3.21 -11.78 16.17
N GLN A 35 2.99 -10.90 15.19
CA GLN A 35 2.47 -9.57 15.43
C GLN A 35 0.98 -9.70 15.70
N GLU A 36 0.62 -9.53 16.98
CA GLU A 36 -0.75 -9.41 17.44
C GLU A 36 -1.39 -8.22 16.72
N GLN A 37 -2.21 -8.49 15.71
CA GLN A 37 -2.93 -7.46 14.95
C GLN A 37 -3.97 -6.82 15.86
N SER A 38 -3.55 -5.81 16.63
CA SER A 38 -4.46 -4.82 17.18
C SER A 38 -5.18 -4.18 16.00
N LYS A 39 -6.50 -4.32 15.95
CA LYS A 39 -7.38 -3.75 14.93
C LYS A 39 -7.11 -2.24 14.81
N GLU A 40 -6.29 -1.85 13.83
CA GLU A 40 -5.93 -0.45 13.62
C GLU A 40 -7.19 0.31 13.21
N SER A 41 -7.54 1.36 13.97
CA SER A 41 -8.68 2.20 13.66
C SER A 41 -8.22 3.34 12.75
N VAL A 42 -8.71 3.31 11.52
CA VAL A 42 -8.55 4.37 10.53
C VAL A 42 -9.69 5.38 10.69
N VAL A 43 -9.37 6.67 10.75
CA VAL A 43 -10.36 7.75 10.91
C VAL A 43 -10.03 8.90 9.98
N GLU A 44 -11.02 9.40 9.24
CA GLU A 44 -10.94 10.62 8.45
C GLU A 44 -11.31 11.83 9.31
N ILE A 45 -10.43 12.83 9.38
CA ILE A 45 -10.60 14.01 10.25
C ILE A 45 -10.16 15.29 9.55
N LYS A 46 -10.78 16.42 9.95
CA LYS A 46 -10.33 17.75 9.55
C LYS A 46 -9.46 18.34 10.66
N ALA A 47 -8.15 18.37 10.46
CA ALA A 47 -7.19 18.84 11.45
C ALA A 47 -6.47 20.13 11.02
N ARG A 48 -5.94 20.87 11.99
CA ARG A 48 -5.09 22.06 11.76
C ARG A 48 -3.73 21.87 12.42
N PRO A 49 -2.62 22.21 11.76
CA PRO A 49 -1.30 22.09 12.36
C PRO A 49 -1.06 23.17 13.41
N VAL A 50 -0.49 22.76 14.54
CA VAL A 50 -0.05 23.65 15.62
C VAL A 50 1.46 23.89 15.53
N ASP A 51 2.22 22.82 15.24
CA ASP A 51 3.67 22.81 15.11
C ASP A 51 4.11 21.79 14.03
N ALA A 52 5.40 21.48 13.98
CA ALA A 52 6.01 20.57 12.99
C ALA A 52 5.50 19.12 13.06
N LYS A 53 4.98 18.66 14.20
CA LYS A 53 4.51 17.28 14.41
C LYS A 53 3.11 17.17 14.98
N THR A 54 2.51 18.27 15.42
CA THR A 54 1.24 18.27 16.15
C THR A 54 0.14 18.88 15.30
N LEU A 55 -0.97 18.14 15.19
CA LEU A 55 -2.24 18.60 14.63
C LEU A 55 -3.30 18.69 15.74
N VAL A 56 -4.32 19.52 15.54
CA VAL A 56 -5.48 19.63 16.44
C VAL A 56 -6.78 19.46 15.64
N SER A 57 -7.69 18.66 16.19
CA SER A 57 -9.03 18.44 15.67
C SER A 57 -10.03 18.41 16.83
N GLY A 58 -10.72 19.53 17.06
CA GLY A 58 -11.61 19.70 18.21
C GLY A 58 -10.83 19.66 19.54
N PRO A 59 -11.20 18.80 20.51
CA PRO A 59 -10.48 18.68 21.78
C PRO A 59 -9.23 17.78 21.70
N TYR A 60 -8.99 17.13 20.56
CA TYR A 60 -7.93 16.15 20.41
C TYR A 60 -6.66 16.78 19.84
N LYS A 61 -5.53 16.44 20.45
CA LYS A 61 -4.18 16.74 19.98
C LYS A 61 -3.60 15.48 19.36
N ILE A 62 -3.14 15.59 18.12
CA ILE A 62 -2.69 14.45 17.31
C ILE A 62 -1.22 14.67 17.00
N SER A 63 -0.35 13.85 17.56
CA SER A 63 1.07 13.81 17.23
C SER A 63 1.33 12.83 16.09
N LEU A 64 2.04 13.30 15.06
CA LEU A 64 2.49 12.47 13.95
C LEU A 64 3.40 11.36 14.46
N TRP A 65 3.09 10.13 14.09
CA TRP A 65 3.85 8.94 14.48
C TRP A 65 5.19 8.87 13.74
N GLY A 66 6.21 8.30 14.39
CA GLY A 66 7.51 8.02 13.76
C GLY A 66 8.46 9.21 13.65
N VAL A 67 8.07 10.40 14.13
CA VAL A 67 8.88 11.61 14.07
C VAL A 67 8.92 12.36 15.40
N ASP A 68 10.05 13.03 15.64
CA ASP A 68 10.25 13.92 16.77
C ASP A 68 10.50 15.36 16.32
N SER A 69 9.91 16.29 17.08
CA SER A 69 10.10 17.73 16.91
C SER A 69 11.40 18.15 17.55
N VAL A 70 12.21 18.93 16.84
CA VAL A 70 13.41 19.54 17.41
C VAL A 70 13.07 20.98 17.79
N SER A 71 13.18 21.31 19.07
CA SER A 71 13.07 22.70 19.52
C SER A 71 14.38 23.42 19.20
N THR A 72 14.32 24.37 18.28
CA THR A 72 15.48 25.19 17.88
C THR A 72 15.51 26.53 18.60
N GLY A 73 14.42 26.92 19.29
CA GLY A 73 14.23 28.26 19.84
C GLY A 73 14.10 29.36 18.79
N ASN A 74 14.06 29.01 17.50
CA ASN A 74 13.94 29.95 16.39
C ASN A 74 12.49 30.01 15.90
N ALA A 75 11.80 31.11 16.20
CA ALA A 75 10.40 31.32 15.82
C ALA A 75 10.17 31.23 14.29
N ILE A 76 11.15 31.64 13.46
CA ILE A 76 11.03 31.56 12.00
C ILE A 76 11.01 30.10 11.55
N PHE A 77 11.81 29.25 12.18
CA PHE A 77 11.84 27.82 11.90
C PHE A 77 10.51 27.16 12.28
N GLU A 78 10.00 27.44 13.49
CA GLU A 78 8.74 26.86 13.98
C GLU A 78 7.54 27.30 13.14
N LEU A 79 7.48 28.58 12.75
CA LEU A 79 6.45 29.10 11.86
C LEU A 79 6.55 28.49 10.45
N GLY A 80 7.77 28.35 9.92
CA GLY A 80 7.99 27.72 8.62
C GLY A 80 7.53 26.26 8.60
N ALA A 81 7.84 25.48 9.65
CA ALA A 81 7.38 24.11 9.78
C ALA A 81 5.86 24.00 9.78
N ARG A 82 5.19 24.88 10.56
CA ARG A 82 3.72 24.93 10.62
C ARG A 82 3.12 25.28 9.26
N SER A 83 3.64 26.31 8.59
CA SER A 83 3.13 26.76 7.29
C SER A 83 3.28 25.69 6.20
N VAL A 84 4.39 24.97 6.16
CA VAL A 84 4.61 23.89 5.19
C VAL A 84 3.67 22.71 5.43
N LEU A 85 3.40 22.37 6.70
CA LEU A 85 2.42 21.35 7.04
C LEU A 85 0.99 21.81 6.74
N GLU A 86 0.67 23.09 6.94
CA GLU A 86 -0.63 23.69 6.63
C GLU A 86 -0.91 23.70 5.14
N GLU A 87 0.06 24.13 4.33
CA GLU A 87 0.00 24.07 2.87
C GLU A 87 -0.21 22.63 2.39
N LYS A 88 0.44 21.65 3.03
CA LYS A 88 0.34 20.26 2.60
C LYS A 88 -1.00 19.60 2.93
N ILE A 89 -1.66 20.04 4.01
CA ILE A 89 -3.00 19.59 4.39
C ILE A 89 -4.08 20.29 3.56
N ASP A 90 -3.85 21.56 3.15
CA ASP A 90 -4.73 22.33 2.27
C ASP A 90 -6.19 22.41 2.76
N GLN A 91 -6.38 22.42 4.09
CA GLN A 91 -7.70 22.40 4.76
C GLN A 91 -8.62 21.23 4.37
N LYS A 92 -8.11 20.21 3.69
CA LYS A 92 -8.82 18.98 3.31
C LYS A 92 -8.83 17.99 4.49
N PRO A 93 -9.79 17.04 4.52
CA PRO A 93 -9.72 15.93 5.44
C PRO A 93 -8.44 15.12 5.24
N ILE A 94 -7.90 14.61 6.35
CA ILE A 94 -6.74 13.72 6.38
C ILE A 94 -7.17 12.39 6.99
N GLU A 95 -6.58 11.30 6.50
CA GLU A 95 -6.83 9.97 7.02
C GLU A 95 -5.73 9.61 8.02
N CYS A 96 -6.11 9.32 9.26
CA CYS A 96 -5.17 9.01 10.33
C CYS A 96 -5.40 7.59 10.87
N THR A 97 -4.34 6.79 10.83
CA THR A 97 -4.28 5.47 11.45
C THR A 97 -3.75 5.61 12.88
N ILE A 98 -4.60 5.35 13.87
CA ILE A 98 -4.27 5.53 15.28
C ILE A 98 -3.35 4.41 15.76
N LYS A 99 -2.16 4.79 16.23
CA LYS A 99 -1.15 3.85 16.79
C LYS A 99 -1.19 3.80 18.31
N SER A 100 -1.49 4.93 18.96
CA SER A 100 -1.68 5.00 20.41
C SER A 100 -2.65 6.12 20.77
N ARG A 101 -3.36 5.97 21.88
CA ARG A 101 -4.30 6.97 22.41
C ARG A 101 -4.13 7.07 23.92
N ASN A 102 -3.87 8.29 24.39
CA ASN A 102 -3.86 8.63 25.82
C ASN A 102 -4.74 9.86 26.07
N GLN A 103 -5.96 9.65 26.56
CA GLN A 103 -6.95 10.71 26.79
C GLN A 103 -7.18 11.56 25.53
N ASN A 104 -6.69 12.81 25.52
CA ASN A 104 -6.82 13.75 24.40
C ASN A 104 -5.59 13.76 23.47
N ASP A 105 -4.50 13.08 23.86
CA ASP A 105 -3.29 12.95 23.06
C ASP A 105 -3.33 11.64 22.24
N ILE A 106 -3.37 11.78 20.92
CA ILE A 106 -3.43 10.69 19.97
C ILE A 106 -2.11 10.65 19.21
N VAL A 107 -1.47 9.49 19.12
CA VAL A 107 -0.34 9.28 18.21
C VAL A 107 -0.86 8.52 17.00
N ALA A 108 -0.75 9.12 15.82
CA ALA A 108 -1.30 8.56 14.60
C ALA A 108 -0.37 8.79 13.41
N GLN A 109 -0.39 7.84 12.48
CA GLN A 109 0.18 8.02 11.16
C GLN A 109 -0.91 8.64 10.27
N CYS A 110 -0.64 9.81 9.71
CA CYS A 110 -1.63 10.55 8.93
C CYS A 110 -1.18 10.73 7.49
N VAL A 111 -2.12 10.52 6.57
CA VAL A 111 -1.96 10.74 5.13
C VAL A 111 -2.93 11.82 4.65
N ASN A 112 -2.52 12.62 3.69
CA ASN A 112 -3.38 13.63 3.07
C ASN A 112 -4.23 13.02 1.93
N SER A 113 -5.04 13.86 1.26
CA SER A 113 -5.87 13.46 0.12
C SER A 113 -5.09 12.96 -1.11
N GLU A 114 -3.77 13.15 -1.14
CA GLU A 114 -2.86 12.66 -2.20
C GLU A 114 -2.15 11.36 -1.77
N GLU A 115 -2.61 10.72 -0.70
CA GLU A 115 -2.02 9.52 -0.08
C GLU A 115 -0.56 9.72 0.38
N GLN A 116 -0.16 10.97 0.67
CA GLN A 116 1.20 11.28 1.14
C GLN A 116 1.25 11.27 2.66
N ASP A 117 2.18 10.48 3.21
CA ASP A 117 2.48 10.43 4.64
C ASP A 117 3.07 11.78 5.10
N LEU A 118 2.34 12.44 5.99
CA LEU A 118 2.72 13.76 6.52
C LEU A 118 4.04 13.71 7.31
N SER A 119 4.29 12.62 8.03
CA SER A 119 5.52 12.46 8.83
C SER A 119 6.72 12.29 7.91
N LEU A 120 6.59 11.47 6.87
CA LEU A 120 7.60 11.31 5.83
C LEU A 120 7.87 12.64 5.10
N PHE A 121 6.82 13.38 4.74
CA PHE A 121 6.94 14.68 4.12
C PHE A 121 7.74 15.66 5.01
N MET A 122 7.41 15.74 6.30
CA MET A 122 8.12 16.62 7.23
C MET A 122 9.59 16.24 7.41
N LEU A 123 9.93 14.94 7.35
CA LEU A 123 11.32 14.46 7.33
C LEU A 123 12.08 14.91 6.07
N GLN A 124 11.43 14.84 4.90
CA GLN A 124 12.02 15.27 3.63
C GLN A 124 12.25 16.80 3.57
N GLN A 125 11.39 17.58 4.23
CA GLN A 125 11.57 19.02 4.37
C GLN A 125 12.59 19.38 5.47
N GLY A 126 12.95 18.43 6.33
CA GLY A 126 13.94 18.62 7.40
C GLY A 126 13.42 19.41 8.59
N TYR A 127 12.10 19.40 8.84
CA TYR A 127 11.50 20.09 10.00
C TYR A 127 11.38 19.20 11.24
N VAL A 128 11.51 17.88 11.07
CA VAL A 128 11.47 16.88 12.14
C VAL A 128 12.60 15.87 11.95
N VAL A 129 12.88 15.09 12.99
CA VAL A 129 13.86 13.97 12.98
C VAL A 129 13.14 12.64 13.18
N VAL A 130 13.77 11.54 12.78
CA VAL A 130 13.16 10.20 12.91
C VAL A 130 13.16 9.77 14.37
N ASN A 131 12.00 9.37 14.89
CA ASN A 131 11.95 8.65 16.15
C ASN A 131 12.33 7.18 15.91
N ARG A 132 13.61 6.85 16.11
CA ARG A 132 14.12 5.51 15.79
C ARG A 132 13.54 4.41 16.68
N GLU A 133 13.10 4.74 17.89
CA GLU A 133 12.56 3.75 18.83
C GLU A 133 11.25 3.15 18.33
N VAL A 134 10.36 3.97 17.79
CA VAL A 134 9.03 3.51 17.33
C VAL A 134 9.04 2.97 15.91
N VAL A 135 10.01 3.38 15.08
CA VAL A 135 10.07 3.00 13.67
C VAL A 135 10.90 1.72 13.46
N TYR A 136 11.79 1.34 14.39
CA TYR A 136 12.66 0.17 14.27
C TYR A 136 11.88 -1.12 13.97
N GLY A 137 12.32 -1.86 12.95
CA GLY A 137 11.70 -3.12 12.52
C GLY A 137 10.37 -2.95 11.78
N SER A 138 9.90 -1.72 11.58
CA SER A 138 8.70 -1.44 10.78
C SER A 138 9.04 -1.28 9.29
N ILE A 139 8.01 -1.38 8.44
CA ILE A 139 8.13 -1.09 7.01
C ILE A 139 8.53 0.36 6.70
N TYR A 140 8.40 1.26 7.68
CA TYR A 140 8.68 2.70 7.54
C TYR A 140 10.12 3.07 7.89
N GLU A 141 10.92 2.15 8.46
CA GLU A 141 12.29 2.41 8.91
C GLU A 141 13.18 2.94 7.80
N ASN A 142 13.31 2.18 6.71
CA ASN A 142 14.20 2.58 5.62
C ASN A 142 13.76 3.90 4.95
N PRO A 143 12.47 4.09 4.57
CA PRO A 143 12.02 5.35 4.00
C PRO A 143 12.24 6.56 4.90
N TYR A 144 12.00 6.44 6.21
CA TYR A 144 12.12 7.55 7.15
C TYR A 144 13.59 7.94 7.36
N ILE A 145 14.47 6.96 7.58
CA ILE A 145 15.91 7.19 7.72
C ILE A 145 16.50 7.78 6.45
N GLU A 146 16.07 7.31 5.28
CA GLU A 146 16.53 7.86 4.00
C GLU A 146 16.06 9.31 3.79
N ALA A 147 14.81 9.62 4.13
CA ALA A 147 14.27 10.97 4.06
C ALA A 147 15.05 11.95 4.95
N GLU A 148 15.36 11.57 6.19
CA GLU A 148 16.20 12.36 7.10
C GLU A 148 17.62 12.55 6.55
N LYS A 149 18.27 11.49 6.08
CA LYS A 149 19.61 11.59 5.47
C LYS A 149 19.61 12.48 4.24
N ASN A 150 18.55 12.44 3.44
CA ASN A 150 18.42 13.27 2.25
C ASN A 150 18.19 14.74 2.59
N SER A 151 17.35 15.05 3.58
CA SER A 151 17.16 16.43 4.04
C SER A 151 18.43 17.00 4.68
N GLN A 152 19.21 16.18 5.39
CA GLN A 152 20.55 16.52 5.87
C GLN A 152 21.52 16.87 4.73
N LYS A 153 21.65 15.98 3.73
CA LYS A 153 22.52 16.19 2.58
C LYS A 153 22.15 17.45 1.80
N GLN A 154 20.86 17.72 1.66
CA GLN A 154 20.32 18.88 0.96
C GLN A 154 20.25 20.14 1.83
N ARG A 155 20.65 20.05 3.11
CA ARG A 155 20.65 21.15 4.08
C ARG A 155 19.28 21.85 4.18
N ARG A 156 18.19 21.09 4.23
CA ARG A 156 16.83 21.63 4.35
C ARG A 156 16.41 21.80 5.81
N GLY A 157 15.48 22.72 6.08
CA GLY A 157 14.89 22.90 7.40
C GLY A 157 15.94 23.11 8.50
N LEU A 158 15.95 22.21 9.49
CA LEU A 158 16.85 22.21 10.64
C LEU A 158 18.33 22.25 10.22
N TRP A 159 18.65 21.58 9.13
CA TRP A 159 20.02 21.40 8.65
C TRP A 159 20.58 22.63 7.92
N SER A 160 19.75 23.64 7.65
CA SER A 160 20.15 24.91 7.04
C SER A 160 20.74 25.90 8.05
N LEU A 161 20.42 25.75 9.34
CA LEU A 161 20.71 26.74 10.39
C LEU A 161 22.19 26.82 10.78
N ASN A 162 22.99 25.78 10.53
CA ASN A 162 24.40 25.73 10.94
C ASN A 162 25.35 26.65 10.16
N ASN A 163 24.91 27.28 9.06
CA ASN A 163 25.80 28.12 8.23
C ASN A 163 25.65 29.63 8.45
N GLN A 164 24.71 30.09 9.29
CA GLN A 164 24.51 31.53 9.51
C GLN A 164 25.46 32.15 10.55
N GLN A 165 26.40 31.39 11.13
CA GLN A 165 27.26 31.86 12.22
C GLN A 165 28.77 31.93 11.88
N GLU A 166 29.17 31.70 10.63
CA GLU A 166 30.58 31.81 10.21
C GLU A 166 30.70 32.56 8.87
N SER A 167 30.51 33.87 8.87
CA SER A 167 30.83 34.73 7.73
C SER A 167 31.16 36.14 8.23
N GLY A 168 32.23 36.24 9.01
CA GLY A 168 32.74 37.49 9.56
C GLY A 168 34.22 37.38 9.86
N GLY A 169 35.07 37.42 8.83
CA GLY A 169 36.52 37.43 8.97
C GLY A 169 37.15 38.32 7.92
N GLY A 170 37.39 39.58 8.29
CA GLY A 170 38.11 40.55 7.47
C GLY A 170 39.57 40.16 7.27
N PHE A 171 40.14 40.59 6.15
CA PHE A 171 41.57 40.48 5.91
C PHE A 171 42.10 41.83 5.39
N GLU A 172 42.57 42.67 6.31
CA GLU A 172 43.44 43.80 6.03
C GLU A 172 44.91 43.39 6.21
N GLY A 173 45.75 43.77 5.24
CA GLY A 173 47.20 43.90 5.43
C GLY A 173 48.09 42.80 4.84
N GLY A 174 48.69 43.05 3.67
CA GLY A 174 49.81 42.23 3.17
C GLY A 174 50.11 42.33 1.68
N GLN A 175 50.31 43.54 1.15
CA GLN A 175 50.47 43.85 -0.28
C GLN A 175 51.73 43.27 -0.99
N ARG A 176 52.38 42.23 -0.46
CA ARG A 176 53.51 41.54 -1.11
C ARG A 176 53.36 40.01 -1.26
N LEU A 177 52.19 39.43 -0.91
CA LEU A 177 51.86 38.01 -1.15
C LEU A 177 50.77 37.79 -2.23
N ILE A 178 50.29 38.85 -2.87
CA ILE A 178 49.08 38.83 -3.72
C ILE A 178 49.31 38.09 -5.05
N ILE A 179 50.51 38.11 -5.63
CA ILE A 179 50.73 37.47 -6.95
C ILE A 179 50.83 35.93 -6.84
N GLY A 180 51.43 35.40 -5.76
CA GLY A 180 51.48 33.95 -5.53
C GLY A 180 50.14 33.38 -5.08
N GLY A 181 49.41 34.09 -4.21
CA GLY A 181 48.09 33.68 -3.74
C GLY A 181 47.02 33.67 -4.84
N VAL A 182 47.03 34.66 -5.75
CA VAL A 182 46.06 34.72 -6.86
C VAL A 182 46.26 33.58 -7.85
N ILE A 183 47.51 33.19 -8.15
CA ILE A 183 47.79 32.05 -9.04
C ILE A 183 47.35 30.73 -8.39
N PHE A 184 47.64 30.54 -7.10
CA PHE A 184 47.21 29.34 -6.37
C PHE A 184 45.68 29.24 -6.28
N ILE A 185 44.99 30.34 -5.96
CA ILE A 185 43.53 30.41 -5.93
C ILE A 185 42.94 30.15 -7.31
N ALA A 186 43.52 30.71 -8.39
CA ALA A 186 43.06 30.46 -9.75
C ALA A 186 43.20 28.99 -10.17
N ILE A 187 44.30 28.33 -9.79
CA ILE A 187 44.50 26.89 -10.05
C ILE A 187 43.51 26.04 -9.25
N VAL A 188 43.29 26.36 -7.98
CA VAL A 188 42.31 25.66 -7.13
C VAL A 188 40.89 25.84 -7.66
N LEU A 189 40.52 27.05 -8.08
CA LEU A 189 39.21 27.33 -8.68
C LEU A 189 39.03 26.61 -10.02
N ALA A 190 40.07 26.54 -10.85
CA ALA A 190 40.04 25.80 -12.11
C ALA A 190 39.91 24.29 -11.89
N ALA A 191 40.62 23.74 -10.90
CA ALA A 191 40.52 22.34 -10.50
C ALA A 191 39.12 22.01 -9.96
N LEU A 192 38.57 22.87 -9.09
CA LEU A 192 37.20 22.73 -8.60
C LEU A 192 36.20 22.79 -9.74
N ALA A 193 36.28 23.76 -10.65
CA ALA A 193 35.40 23.86 -11.81
C ALA A 193 35.47 22.61 -12.72
N GLY A 194 36.68 22.05 -12.92
CA GLY A 194 36.88 20.79 -13.64
C GLY A 194 36.19 19.61 -12.96
N ILE A 195 36.29 19.52 -11.62
CA ILE A 195 35.59 18.50 -10.83
C ILE A 195 34.07 18.70 -10.92
N THR A 196 33.55 19.93 -10.83
CA THR A 196 32.11 20.19 -10.97
C THR A 196 31.58 19.81 -12.34
N LEU A 197 32.35 20.06 -13.40
CA LEU A 197 32.00 19.63 -14.77
C LEU A 197 32.03 18.11 -14.92
N PHE A 198 33.02 17.44 -14.33
CA PHE A 198 33.10 15.98 -14.34
C PHE A 198 31.91 15.35 -13.59
N ILE A 199 31.57 15.92 -12.43
CA ILE A 199 30.42 15.53 -11.63
C ILE A 199 29.11 15.77 -12.39
N MET A 200 28.90 16.95 -12.99
CA MET A 200 27.71 17.24 -13.80
C MET A 200 27.56 16.28 -14.98
N ARG A 201 28.67 15.84 -15.59
CA ARG A 201 28.66 14.87 -16.69
C ARG A 201 28.30 13.46 -16.22
N GLY A 202 28.74 13.05 -15.03
CA GLY A 202 28.34 11.79 -14.40
C GLY A 202 26.89 11.78 -13.93
N PHE A 203 26.39 12.89 -13.38
CA PHE A 203 25.01 13.00 -12.89
C PHE A 203 23.96 12.96 -14.01
N ARG A 204 24.26 13.44 -15.22
CA ARG A 204 23.31 13.32 -16.35
C ARG A 204 22.90 11.88 -16.62
N ASN A 205 23.85 10.95 -16.60
CA ASN A 205 23.58 9.53 -16.84
C ASN A 205 22.77 8.90 -15.70
N VAL A 206 23.01 9.34 -14.45
CA VAL A 206 22.26 8.85 -13.28
C VAL A 206 20.82 9.37 -13.26
N VAL A 207 20.61 10.64 -13.62
CA VAL A 207 19.26 11.24 -13.72
C VAL A 207 18.45 10.55 -14.82
N GLU A 208 19.06 10.18 -15.94
CA GLU A 208 18.38 9.45 -17.01
C GLU A 208 17.94 8.04 -16.57
N VAL A 209 18.81 7.31 -15.87
CA VAL A 209 18.47 5.98 -15.30
C VAL A 209 17.40 6.08 -14.22
N GLN A 210 17.44 7.12 -13.37
CA GLN A 210 16.39 7.35 -12.38
C GLN A 210 15.04 7.69 -13.04
N ASN A 211 15.03 8.56 -14.04
CA ASN A 211 13.82 8.88 -14.79
C ASN A 211 13.23 7.64 -15.49
N GLN A 212 14.07 6.77 -16.05
CA GLN A 212 13.62 5.50 -16.63
C GLN A 212 13.04 4.56 -15.55
N SER A 213 13.65 4.48 -14.37
CA SER A 213 13.12 3.66 -13.27
C SER A 213 11.78 4.18 -12.74
N MET A 214 11.60 5.51 -12.68
CA MET A 214 10.33 6.13 -12.28
C MET A 214 9.24 5.94 -13.32
N ASP A 215 9.58 6.04 -14.61
CA ASP A 215 8.66 5.76 -15.72
C ASP A 215 8.25 4.27 -15.76
N LEU A 216 9.17 3.35 -15.46
CA LEU A 216 8.84 1.93 -15.33
C LEU A 216 7.93 1.67 -14.13
N ALA A 217 8.21 2.28 -12.97
CA ALA A 217 7.37 2.13 -11.78
C ALA A 217 5.96 2.71 -11.97
N SER A 218 5.83 3.85 -12.66
CA SER A 218 4.50 4.41 -12.97
C SER A 218 3.73 3.54 -13.96
N LYS A 219 4.39 3.00 -14.98
CA LYS A 219 3.80 2.03 -15.92
C LYS A 219 3.38 0.75 -15.22
N GLU A 220 4.19 0.22 -14.32
CA GLU A 220 3.86 -0.98 -13.55
C GLU A 220 2.61 -0.76 -12.68
N ARG A 221 2.50 0.40 -12.01
CA ARG A 221 1.29 0.77 -11.25
C ARG A 221 0.05 0.81 -12.15
N LEU A 222 0.15 1.48 -13.31
CA LEU A 222 -0.96 1.56 -14.26
C LEU A 222 -1.36 0.18 -14.82
N LEU A 223 -0.40 -0.69 -15.08
CA LEU A 223 -0.68 -2.06 -15.52
C LEU A 223 -1.35 -2.87 -14.42
N ARG A 224 -0.89 -2.72 -13.18
CA ARG A 224 -1.47 -3.39 -12.02
C ARG A 224 -2.90 -2.93 -11.75
N GLU A 225 -3.19 -1.64 -11.91
CA GLU A 225 -4.55 -1.11 -11.82
C GLU A 225 -5.47 -1.65 -12.93
N LYS A 226 -4.96 -1.70 -14.18
CA LYS A 226 -5.70 -2.33 -15.29
C LYS A 226 -5.97 -3.80 -15.03
N GLU A 227 -4.98 -4.54 -14.52
CA GLU A 227 -5.15 -5.95 -14.18
C GLU A 227 -6.16 -6.14 -13.06
N LYS A 228 -6.08 -5.32 -11.99
CA LYS A 228 -7.08 -5.29 -10.91
C LYS A 228 -8.49 -5.10 -11.47
N PHE A 229 -8.66 -4.14 -12.39
CA PHE A 229 -9.96 -3.86 -13.02
C PHE A 229 -10.46 -5.03 -13.87
N VAL A 230 -9.59 -5.65 -14.68
CA VAL A 230 -9.94 -6.80 -15.51
C VAL A 230 -10.37 -7.98 -14.62
N VAL A 231 -9.61 -8.29 -13.57
CA VAL A 231 -9.95 -9.37 -12.64
C VAL A 231 -11.26 -9.07 -11.90
N ALA A 232 -11.45 -7.83 -11.42
CA ALA A 232 -12.69 -7.43 -10.75
C ALA A 232 -13.92 -7.57 -11.67
N SER A 233 -13.82 -7.11 -12.92
CA SER A 233 -14.93 -7.19 -13.88
C SER A 233 -15.24 -8.62 -14.32
N MET A 234 -14.22 -9.48 -14.47
CA MET A 234 -14.41 -10.90 -14.75
C MET A 234 -15.14 -11.60 -13.59
N ILE A 235 -14.75 -11.34 -12.34
CA ILE A 235 -15.39 -11.93 -11.17
C ILE A 235 -16.81 -11.38 -10.99
N ASP A 236 -17.03 -10.07 -11.13
CA ASP A 236 -18.37 -9.46 -11.08
C ASP A 236 -19.32 -10.11 -12.11
N ALA A 237 -18.86 -10.30 -13.35
CA ALA A 237 -19.63 -10.94 -14.40
C ALA A 237 -19.98 -12.40 -14.07
N GLU A 238 -19.04 -13.18 -13.50
CA GLU A 238 -19.29 -14.55 -13.08
C GLU A 238 -20.29 -14.60 -11.91
N VAL A 239 -20.12 -13.74 -10.90
CA VAL A 239 -21.03 -13.64 -9.75
C VAL A 239 -22.44 -13.24 -10.20
N ARG A 240 -22.58 -12.27 -11.12
CA ARG A 240 -23.87 -11.85 -11.68
C ARG A 240 -24.55 -12.98 -12.46
N THR A 241 -23.79 -13.71 -13.27
CA THR A 241 -24.29 -14.88 -14.00
C THR A 241 -24.75 -15.98 -13.04
N ASN A 242 -23.97 -16.24 -12.00
CA ASN A 242 -24.32 -17.20 -10.95
C ASN A 242 -25.57 -16.75 -10.18
N LYS A 243 -25.71 -15.46 -9.87
CA LYS A 243 -26.90 -14.88 -9.24
C LYS A 243 -28.16 -15.16 -10.07
N THR A 244 -28.14 -14.89 -11.37
CA THR A 244 -29.30 -15.18 -12.23
C THR A 244 -29.67 -16.68 -12.21
N LYS A 245 -28.69 -17.58 -12.12
CA LYS A 245 -28.95 -19.02 -11.95
C LYS A 245 -29.55 -19.35 -10.59
N ILE A 246 -29.11 -18.69 -9.52
CA ILE A 246 -29.66 -18.86 -8.17
C ILE A 246 -31.12 -18.38 -8.13
N GLU A 247 -31.41 -17.21 -8.70
CA GLU A 247 -32.76 -16.64 -8.77
C GLU A 247 -33.72 -17.56 -9.56
N ALA A 248 -33.28 -18.06 -10.73
CA ALA A 248 -34.07 -19.00 -11.51
C ALA A 248 -34.32 -20.31 -10.77
N TYR A 249 -33.30 -20.81 -10.06
CA TYR A 249 -33.41 -22.00 -9.22
C TYR A 249 -34.40 -21.78 -8.07
N LEU A 250 -34.29 -20.66 -7.36
CA LEU A 250 -35.21 -20.30 -6.27
C LEU A 250 -36.65 -20.20 -6.76
N LEU A 251 -36.89 -19.55 -7.91
CA LEU A 251 -38.22 -19.43 -8.50
C LEU A 251 -38.85 -20.81 -8.75
N MET A 252 -38.10 -21.71 -9.39
CA MET A 252 -38.57 -23.06 -9.72
C MET A 252 -38.84 -23.89 -8.47
N TYR A 253 -37.93 -23.89 -7.50
CA TYR A 253 -38.06 -24.71 -6.29
C TYR A 253 -39.05 -24.13 -5.28
N ASP A 254 -39.24 -22.81 -5.21
CA ASP A 254 -40.32 -22.20 -4.42
C ASP A 254 -41.70 -22.55 -5.01
N GLU A 255 -41.83 -22.62 -6.34
CA GLU A 255 -43.06 -23.10 -7.00
C GLU A 255 -43.31 -24.58 -6.72
N LEU A 256 -42.28 -25.42 -6.85
CA LEU A 256 -42.36 -26.84 -6.50
C LEU A 256 -42.76 -27.03 -5.03
N LEU A 257 -42.17 -26.26 -4.11
CA LEU A 257 -42.48 -26.34 -2.68
C LEU A 257 -43.93 -25.92 -2.39
N LYS A 258 -44.46 -24.92 -3.10
CA LYS A 258 -45.88 -24.53 -3.01
C LYS A 258 -46.78 -25.67 -3.49
N ASP A 259 -46.46 -26.28 -4.63
CA ASP A 259 -47.19 -27.43 -5.18
C ASP A 259 -47.18 -28.62 -4.19
N LEU A 260 -46.04 -28.90 -3.54
CA LEU A 260 -45.94 -29.98 -2.55
C LEU A 260 -46.75 -29.72 -1.27
N LYS A 261 -46.96 -28.45 -0.91
CA LYS A 261 -47.74 -28.05 0.27
C LYS A 261 -49.24 -27.93 -0.01
N ASP A 262 -49.66 -27.93 -1.27
CA ASP A 262 -51.06 -27.88 -1.66
C ASP A 262 -51.76 -29.21 -1.34
N LYS A 263 -52.68 -29.18 -0.37
CA LYS A 263 -53.44 -30.37 0.05
C LYS A 263 -54.51 -30.80 -0.97
N THR A 264 -54.80 -29.96 -1.95
CA THR A 264 -55.89 -30.19 -2.92
C THR A 264 -55.45 -31.00 -4.14
N ARG A 265 -54.14 -31.11 -4.37
CA ARG A 265 -53.56 -31.77 -5.55
C ARG A 265 -52.61 -32.88 -5.13
N GLU A 266 -52.60 -33.96 -5.88
CA GLU A 266 -51.60 -35.01 -5.70
C GLU A 266 -50.24 -34.53 -6.27
N PRO A 267 -49.15 -34.61 -5.49
CA PRO A 267 -47.82 -34.24 -5.94
C PRO A 267 -47.36 -34.98 -7.19
N LYS A 268 -46.68 -34.28 -8.11
CA LYS A 268 -46.21 -34.86 -9.37
C LYS A 268 -45.24 -36.05 -9.18
N TYR A 269 -44.35 -35.99 -8.19
CA TYR A 269 -43.36 -37.05 -7.94
C TYR A 269 -44.00 -38.41 -7.62
N ARG A 270 -45.23 -38.46 -7.10
CA ARG A 270 -45.92 -39.72 -6.79
C ARG A 270 -46.30 -40.54 -8.01
N LYS A 271 -46.29 -39.95 -9.21
CA LYS A 271 -46.67 -40.65 -10.45
C LYS A 271 -45.51 -41.37 -11.11
N SER A 272 -44.31 -40.79 -11.09
CA SER A 272 -43.16 -41.27 -11.85
C SER A 272 -41.82 -41.16 -11.14
N GLY A 273 -41.81 -40.72 -9.88
CA GLY A 273 -40.61 -40.22 -9.20
C GLY A 273 -40.22 -38.83 -9.70
N ASP A 274 -39.24 -38.22 -9.03
CA ASP A 274 -38.64 -36.94 -9.43
C ASP A 274 -37.18 -36.88 -9.00
N ILE A 275 -36.37 -36.01 -9.64
CA ILE A 275 -34.96 -35.83 -9.29
C ILE A 275 -34.76 -34.41 -8.79
N ILE A 276 -34.45 -34.29 -7.51
CA ILE A 276 -34.20 -33.02 -6.84
C ILE A 276 -32.72 -32.71 -6.84
N GLN A 277 -32.36 -31.58 -7.42
CA GLN A 277 -31.02 -31.03 -7.33
C GLN A 277 -30.88 -30.27 -6.01
N LYS A 278 -29.94 -30.62 -5.14
CA LYS A 278 -29.79 -30.00 -3.79
C LYS A 278 -29.26 -28.56 -3.81
N GLN A 279 -28.53 -28.20 -4.86
CA GLN A 279 -27.90 -26.88 -5.00
C GLN A 279 -27.86 -26.47 -6.48
N PRO A 280 -27.95 -25.17 -6.81
CA PRO A 280 -27.84 -24.70 -8.19
C PRO A 280 -26.47 -25.03 -8.79
N ALA A 281 -26.43 -25.30 -10.09
CA ALA A 281 -25.19 -25.56 -10.82
C ALA A 281 -24.50 -24.24 -11.17
N LEU A 282 -23.52 -23.83 -10.36
CA LEU A 282 -22.83 -22.56 -10.48
C LEU A 282 -21.41 -22.73 -11.05
N SER A 283 -20.93 -21.72 -11.77
CA SER A 283 -19.57 -21.68 -12.31
C SER A 283 -18.58 -21.22 -11.24
N ARG A 284 -17.37 -21.79 -11.29
CA ARG A 284 -16.19 -21.30 -10.55
C ARG A 284 -14.97 -21.05 -11.44
N ALA A 285 -15.15 -21.13 -12.76
CA ALA A 285 -14.03 -21.13 -13.71
C ALA A 285 -13.20 -19.84 -13.65
N VAL A 286 -13.86 -18.68 -13.51
CA VAL A 286 -13.16 -17.39 -13.42
C VAL A 286 -12.41 -17.28 -12.10
N PHE A 287 -13.05 -17.67 -10.99
CA PHE A 287 -12.40 -17.67 -9.68
C PHE A 287 -11.16 -18.58 -9.65
N ASP A 288 -11.32 -19.85 -10.04
CA ASP A 288 -10.24 -20.83 -9.99
C ASP A 288 -9.05 -20.40 -10.89
N GLY A 289 -9.34 -19.80 -12.06
CA GLY A 289 -8.33 -19.27 -12.98
C GLY A 289 -7.62 -17.99 -12.53
N ASN A 290 -8.15 -17.27 -11.54
CA ASN A 290 -7.60 -15.99 -11.06
C ASN A 290 -7.25 -15.98 -9.57
N THR A 291 -7.19 -17.14 -8.92
CA THR A 291 -6.85 -17.27 -7.49
C THR A 291 -5.57 -16.55 -7.09
N SER A 292 -4.53 -16.59 -7.93
CA SER A 292 -3.25 -15.92 -7.68
C SER A 292 -3.28 -14.40 -7.80
N LYS A 293 -4.39 -13.83 -8.28
CA LYS A 293 -4.56 -12.39 -8.55
C LYS A 293 -5.59 -11.72 -7.65
N LEU A 294 -6.15 -12.46 -6.69
CA LEU A 294 -7.14 -11.93 -5.77
C LEU A 294 -6.56 -10.89 -4.81
N ASP A 295 -5.26 -10.97 -4.54
CA ASP A 295 -4.52 -9.99 -3.73
C ASP A 295 -4.61 -8.57 -4.33
N LEU A 296 -4.72 -8.45 -5.66
CA LEU A 296 -4.92 -7.18 -6.36
C LEU A 296 -6.21 -6.45 -5.95
N LEU A 297 -7.23 -7.19 -5.50
CA LEU A 297 -8.53 -6.65 -5.11
C LEU A 297 -8.58 -6.14 -3.66
N GLY A 298 -7.50 -6.35 -2.90
CA GLY A 298 -7.40 -6.04 -1.48
C GLY A 298 -7.87 -7.19 -0.59
N GLN A 299 -7.35 -7.22 0.65
CA GLN A 299 -7.50 -8.35 1.58
C GLN A 299 -8.97 -8.67 1.91
N HIS A 300 -9.80 -7.65 2.15
CA HIS A 300 -11.21 -7.84 2.50
C HIS A 300 -12.01 -8.42 1.33
N THR A 301 -11.92 -7.80 0.15
CA THR A 301 -12.61 -8.25 -1.06
C THR A 301 -12.19 -9.67 -1.45
N ALA A 302 -10.89 -9.96 -1.40
CA ALA A 302 -10.37 -11.30 -1.66
C ALA A 302 -10.96 -12.33 -0.69
N SER A 303 -11.03 -12.01 0.61
CA SER A 303 -11.61 -12.88 1.62
C SER A 303 -13.09 -13.16 1.36
N ASP A 304 -13.87 -12.14 1.00
CA ASP A 304 -15.30 -12.28 0.69
C ASP A 304 -15.52 -13.18 -0.54
N ILE A 305 -14.73 -12.97 -1.60
CA ILE A 305 -14.76 -13.80 -2.81
C ILE A 305 -14.44 -15.26 -2.45
N ILE A 306 -13.37 -15.51 -1.71
CA ILE A 306 -12.98 -16.87 -1.29
C ILE A 306 -14.12 -17.53 -0.50
N HIS A 307 -14.73 -16.81 0.45
CA HIS A 307 -15.85 -17.34 1.23
C HIS A 307 -17.10 -17.62 0.40
N TYR A 308 -17.38 -16.80 -0.61
CA TYR A 308 -18.46 -17.03 -1.56
C TYR A 308 -18.23 -18.32 -2.34
N TYR A 309 -17.07 -18.44 -3.00
CA TYR A 309 -16.76 -19.60 -3.84
C TYR A 309 -16.52 -20.90 -3.06
N ALA A 310 -16.10 -20.82 -1.79
CA ALA A 310 -16.00 -21.98 -0.90
C ALA A 310 -17.37 -22.66 -0.64
N ARG A 311 -18.48 -21.92 -0.79
CA ARG A 311 -19.85 -22.45 -0.62
C ARG A 311 -20.44 -23.02 -1.90
N ILE A 312 -19.79 -22.77 -3.04
CA ILE A 312 -20.25 -23.23 -4.34
C ILE A 312 -19.67 -24.62 -4.64
N LYS A 313 -20.56 -25.58 -4.89
CA LYS A 313 -20.22 -26.87 -5.46
C LYS A 313 -20.32 -26.79 -6.98
N THR A 314 -19.25 -27.18 -7.68
CA THR A 314 -19.21 -27.24 -9.16
C THR A 314 -20.03 -28.39 -9.71
N VAL A 315 -20.12 -29.48 -8.95
CA VAL A 315 -20.94 -30.65 -9.28
C VAL A 315 -22.13 -30.67 -8.33
N PRO A 316 -23.36 -30.52 -8.84
CA PRO A 316 -24.54 -30.54 -7.98
C PRO A 316 -24.83 -31.96 -7.49
N ASP A 317 -25.25 -32.05 -6.22
CA ASP A 317 -25.74 -33.31 -5.66
C ASP A 317 -27.21 -33.48 -6.05
N TYR A 318 -27.57 -34.68 -6.50
CA TYR A 318 -28.95 -35.04 -6.83
C TYR A 318 -29.51 -36.01 -5.79
N VAL A 319 -30.81 -35.91 -5.53
CA VAL A 319 -31.57 -36.86 -4.72
C VAL A 319 -32.78 -37.29 -5.52
N GLU A 320 -32.93 -38.58 -5.68
CA GLU A 320 -34.10 -39.19 -6.29
C GLU A 320 -35.23 -39.27 -5.24
N LEU A 321 -36.40 -38.76 -5.59
CA LEU A 321 -37.63 -38.90 -4.85
C LEU A 321 -38.43 -40.04 -5.45
N GLU A 322 -38.47 -41.16 -4.74
CA GLU A 322 -39.27 -42.31 -5.12
C GLU A 322 -40.78 -42.00 -5.05
N PRO A 323 -41.62 -42.64 -5.87
CA PRO A 323 -43.07 -42.40 -5.88
C PRO A 323 -43.77 -42.64 -4.53
N ASP A 324 -43.23 -43.55 -3.72
CA ASP A 324 -43.74 -43.93 -2.41
C ASP A 324 -43.13 -43.14 -1.25
N ALA A 325 -42.20 -42.22 -1.55
CA ALA A 325 -41.55 -41.38 -0.54
C ALA A 325 -42.58 -40.59 0.29
N PRO A 326 -42.42 -40.53 1.63
CA PRO A 326 -43.29 -39.73 2.48
C PRO A 326 -43.30 -38.25 2.07
N LEU A 327 -44.48 -37.62 2.06
CA LEU A 327 -44.63 -36.21 1.68
C LEU A 327 -43.78 -35.27 2.55
N ALA A 328 -43.67 -35.58 3.84
CA ALA A 328 -42.84 -34.80 4.76
C ALA A 328 -41.35 -34.85 4.39
N GLU A 329 -40.86 -35.98 3.89
CA GLU A 329 -39.48 -36.13 3.44
C GLU A 329 -39.22 -35.33 2.16
N ALA A 330 -40.12 -35.43 1.16
CA ALA A 330 -40.03 -34.65 -0.07
C ALA A 330 -40.03 -33.13 0.21
N ILE A 331 -40.91 -32.66 1.10
CA ILE A 331 -40.94 -31.26 1.55
C ILE A 331 -39.61 -30.87 2.19
N GLY A 332 -39.09 -31.68 3.12
CA GLY A 332 -37.83 -31.37 3.82
C GLY A 332 -36.62 -31.31 2.88
N ILE A 333 -36.55 -32.17 1.87
CA ILE A 333 -35.49 -32.16 0.86
C ILE A 333 -35.56 -30.86 0.03
N VAL A 334 -36.74 -30.49 -0.45
CA VAL A 334 -36.94 -29.27 -1.26
C VAL A 334 -36.71 -28.01 -0.43
N GLU A 335 -37.20 -27.96 0.81
CA GLU A 335 -36.95 -26.83 1.73
C GLU A 335 -35.46 -26.64 1.99
N GLY A 336 -34.72 -27.72 2.28
CA GLY A 336 -33.28 -27.65 2.49
C GLY A 336 -32.53 -27.12 1.27
N ALA A 337 -32.99 -27.47 0.07
CA ALA A 337 -32.41 -27.00 -1.19
C ALA A 337 -32.68 -25.49 -1.43
N VAL A 338 -33.92 -25.04 -1.18
CA VAL A 338 -34.30 -23.62 -1.23
C VAL A 338 -33.53 -22.79 -0.22
N ASP A 339 -33.43 -23.24 1.03
CA ASP A 339 -32.72 -22.53 2.10
C ASP A 339 -31.21 -22.41 1.81
N ALA A 340 -30.61 -23.46 1.25
CA ALA A 340 -29.21 -23.42 0.83
C ALA A 340 -29.00 -22.39 -0.29
N ALA A 341 -29.86 -22.38 -1.31
CA ALA A 341 -29.79 -21.41 -2.40
C ALA A 341 -29.99 -19.96 -1.90
N ARG A 342 -30.97 -19.73 -1.02
CA ARG A 342 -31.27 -18.41 -0.43
C ARG A 342 -30.10 -17.86 0.38
N LYS A 343 -29.34 -18.71 1.07
CA LYS A 343 -28.12 -18.29 1.78
C LYS A 343 -27.03 -17.81 0.81
N ILE A 344 -26.88 -18.45 -0.35
CA ILE A 344 -25.89 -18.05 -1.36
C ILE A 344 -26.34 -16.77 -2.08
N ASP A 345 -27.64 -16.62 -2.31
CA ASP A 345 -28.25 -15.42 -2.89
C ASP A 345 -27.91 -14.15 -2.11
N VAL A 346 -28.16 -14.16 -0.79
CA VAL A 346 -27.85 -13.03 0.10
C VAL A 346 -26.36 -12.67 0.11
N ILE A 347 -25.47 -13.64 -0.07
CA ILE A 347 -24.02 -13.37 -0.15
C ILE A 347 -23.66 -12.80 -1.53
N SER A 348 -24.30 -13.29 -2.59
CA SER A 348 -24.13 -12.77 -3.95
C SER A 348 -24.49 -11.29 -4.00
N ASP A 349 -25.59 -10.87 -3.36
CA ASP A 349 -26.00 -9.47 -3.26
C ASP A 349 -24.92 -8.59 -2.62
N LYS A 350 -24.47 -9.00 -1.42
CA LYS A 350 -23.42 -8.27 -0.69
C LYS A 350 -22.12 -8.15 -1.49
N LEU A 351 -21.78 -9.16 -2.27
CA LEU A 351 -20.58 -9.17 -3.09
C LEU A 351 -20.73 -8.25 -4.32
N LEU A 352 -21.89 -8.29 -4.99
CA LEU A 352 -22.20 -7.41 -6.12
C LEU A 352 -22.26 -5.94 -5.70
N ASP A 353 -22.82 -5.63 -4.53
CA ASP A 353 -22.83 -4.25 -3.99
C ASP A 353 -21.40 -3.73 -3.77
N LYS A 354 -20.49 -4.58 -3.30
CA LYS A 354 -19.07 -4.24 -3.14
C LYS A 354 -18.38 -3.99 -4.48
N PHE A 355 -18.67 -4.80 -5.50
CA PHE A 355 -18.15 -4.56 -6.84
C PHE A 355 -18.71 -3.28 -7.46
N ALA A 356 -20.01 -2.99 -7.27
CA ALA A 356 -20.60 -1.75 -7.71
C ALA A 356 -19.93 -0.53 -7.07
N ALA A 357 -19.70 -0.57 -5.74
CA ALA A 357 -18.97 0.49 -5.04
C ALA A 357 -17.54 0.65 -5.57
N MET A 358 -16.82 -0.46 -5.82
CA MET A 358 -15.46 -0.43 -6.36
C MET A 358 -15.39 0.17 -7.77
N LEU A 359 -16.36 -0.15 -8.63
CA LEU A 359 -16.40 0.33 -10.02
C LEU A 359 -16.85 1.80 -10.12
N LEU A 360 -17.72 2.27 -9.23
CA LEU A 360 -18.17 3.67 -9.21
C LEU A 360 -17.08 4.65 -8.79
N VAL A 361 -16.18 4.24 -7.88
CA VAL A 361 -15.06 5.09 -7.43
C VAL A 361 -14.04 5.36 -8.54
N GLN A 362 -13.98 4.54 -9.59
CA GLN A 362 -13.03 4.69 -10.69
C GLN A 362 -13.63 5.25 -11.99
N GLY A 363 -14.96 5.50 -12.01
CA GLY A 363 -15.65 6.13 -13.14
C GLY A 363 -15.69 7.66 -13.10
N ASN A 364 -15.23 8.27 -12.00
CA ASN A 364 -14.99 9.71 -11.83
C ASN A 364 -13.49 9.97 -11.82
#